data_AF-A0A3C1X1P8-F1
#
_entry.id   AF-A0A3C1X1P8-F1
#
_cell.length_a   1.000
_cell.length_b   1.000
_cell.length_c   1.000
_cell.angle_alpha   90.00
_cell.angle_beta   90.00
_cell.angle_gamma   90.00
#
_symmetry.space_group_name_H-M   'P 1'
#
loop_
_entity.id
_entity.type
_entity.pdbx_description
1 polymer ?
#
loop_
_entity_poly.entity_id
_entity_poly.type
_entity_poly.pdbx_seq_one_letter_code
_entity_poly.pdbx_strand_id
1 'polypeptide(L)'
;MNSSSAAFPLIDAAGVQSPAVPGSLAETGIDREVLLSLLLKICYTSSQTTTELAAARMLLPIPLIAEMLEDLRRDNLAEILGSSGPLGFRFTLSQKGRDRAMRAMDVSGYVGPAPVSLEAYTASVELQAAARPPVNPEQISESLAALTLTDEARMLAGLAVTGNRSLFVYGPAGNGKTSICLSLRKALTEGVWIPHCISIEQQMIRIYDAQVHELLELPN
;
A
#
# COMPACT_ATOMS: atom_id res chain seq x y z
N MET A 1 -15.26 11.18 21.62
CA MET A 1 -14.77 9.79 21.66
C MET A 1 -13.39 9.83 21.02
N ASN A 2 -12.34 9.81 21.83
CA ASN A 2 -10.97 9.90 21.37
C ASN A 2 -10.59 8.57 20.73
N SER A 3 -10.66 8.49 19.41
CA SER A 3 -9.99 7.43 18.66
C SER A 3 -8.50 7.60 18.90
N SER A 4 -7.91 6.65 19.64
CA SER A 4 -6.47 6.49 19.73
C SER A 4 -5.92 6.49 18.31
N SER A 5 -5.24 7.57 17.90
CA SER A 5 -4.53 7.58 16.63
C SER A 5 -3.45 6.52 16.75
N ALA A 6 -3.67 5.36 16.13
CA ALA A 6 -2.58 4.44 15.87
C ALA A 6 -1.63 5.20 14.95
N ALA A 7 -0.62 5.82 15.56
CA ALA A 7 0.40 6.57 14.84
C ALA A 7 1.02 5.59 13.85
N PHE A 8 1.02 5.93 12.57
CA PHE A 8 1.77 5.17 11.58
C PHE A 8 3.25 5.38 11.88
N PRO A 9 3.95 4.38 12.46
CA PRO A 9 5.31 4.60 12.91
C PRO A 9 6.19 4.79 11.69
N LEU A 10 6.77 5.99 11.54
CA LEU A 10 7.83 6.23 10.56
C LEU A 10 9.17 5.98 11.24
N ILE A 11 10.04 5.26 10.53
CA ILE A 11 11.44 5.03 10.91
C ILE A 11 12.35 5.68 9.87
N ASP A 12 13.46 6.24 10.32
CA ASP A 12 14.50 6.71 9.42
C ASP A 12 15.27 5.51 8.86
N ALA A 13 15.11 5.28 7.56
CA ALA A 13 15.88 4.30 6.80
C ALA A 13 16.75 5.05 5.78
N ALA A 14 18.05 5.15 6.07
CA ALA A 14 19.05 5.80 5.20
C ALA A 14 18.72 7.26 4.81
N GLY A 15 18.11 8.03 5.73
CA GLY A 15 17.73 9.43 5.48
C GLY A 15 16.33 9.59 4.88
N VAL A 16 15.61 8.50 4.65
CA VAL A 16 14.22 8.48 4.18
C VAL A 16 13.30 8.03 5.31
N GLN A 17 12.32 8.87 5.68
CA GLN A 17 11.26 8.48 6.60
C GLN A 17 10.38 7.42 5.94
N SER A 18 10.39 6.21 6.48
CA SER A 18 9.77 5.02 5.89
C SER A 18 8.80 4.35 6.87
N PRO A 19 7.74 3.67 6.40
CA PRO A 19 6.88 2.85 7.27
C PRO A 19 7.69 1.83 8.08
N ALA A 20 7.45 1.73 9.39
CA ALA A 20 8.05 0.69 10.19
C ALA A 20 7.49 -0.69 9.84
N VAL A 21 8.35 -1.70 9.88
CA VAL A 21 7.93 -3.09 9.74
C VAL A 21 7.22 -3.53 11.02
N PRO A 22 6.01 -4.10 10.96
CA PRO A 22 5.28 -4.54 12.15
C PRO A 22 6.01 -5.70 12.84
N GLY A 23 6.18 -5.59 14.15
CA GLY A 23 6.76 -6.64 15.01
C GLY A 23 5.73 -7.69 15.48
N SER A 24 4.44 -7.39 15.34
CA SER A 24 3.33 -8.27 15.71
C SER A 24 2.14 -8.11 14.77
N LEU A 25 1.23 -9.09 14.74
CA LEU A 25 -0.01 -8.97 13.97
C LEU A 25 -0.89 -7.80 14.44
N ALA A 26 -0.87 -7.50 15.75
CA ALA A 26 -1.65 -6.40 16.31
C ALA A 26 -1.14 -5.03 15.83
N GLU A 27 0.17 -4.86 15.65
CA GLU A 27 0.77 -3.63 15.13
C GLU A 27 0.37 -3.31 13.68
N THR A 28 -0.12 -4.30 12.93
CA THR A 28 -0.64 -4.04 11.57
C THR A 28 -1.89 -3.16 11.59
N GLY A 29 -2.61 -3.10 12.73
CA GLY A 29 -3.92 -2.43 12.83
C GLY A 29 -5.03 -3.14 12.05
N ILE A 30 -4.78 -4.35 11.55
CA ILE A 30 -5.74 -5.16 10.78
C ILE A 30 -6.29 -6.25 11.67
N ASP A 31 -7.58 -6.53 11.51
CA ASP A 31 -8.22 -7.66 12.17
C ASP A 31 -7.51 -8.97 11.79
N ARG A 32 -7.21 -9.77 12.82
CA ARG A 32 -6.51 -11.04 12.67
C ARG A 32 -7.23 -12.02 11.75
N GLU A 33 -8.56 -12.05 11.75
CA GLU A 33 -9.34 -12.89 10.83
C GLU A 33 -9.19 -12.44 9.37
N VAL A 34 -9.04 -11.14 9.12
CA VAL A 34 -8.79 -10.61 7.76
C VAL A 34 -7.42 -11.07 7.26
N LEU A 35 -6.40 -11.04 8.11
CA LEU A 35 -5.05 -11.53 7.76
C LEU A 35 -5.05 -13.06 7.54
N LEU A 36 -5.71 -13.82 8.42
CA LEU A 36 -5.84 -15.28 8.26
C LEU A 36 -6.63 -15.65 6.99
N SER A 37 -7.69 -14.91 6.67
CA SER A 37 -8.46 -15.05 5.44
C SER A 37 -7.60 -14.78 4.20
N LEU A 38 -6.77 -13.74 4.22
CA LEU A 38 -5.82 -13.45 3.15
C LEU A 38 -4.78 -14.56 2.98
N LEU A 39 -4.20 -15.05 4.09
CA LEU A 39 -3.25 -16.15 4.07
C LEU A 39 -3.88 -17.43 3.51
N LEU A 40 -5.11 -17.78 3.94
CA LEU A 40 -5.87 -18.90 3.39
C LEU A 40 -6.05 -18.80 1.87
N LYS A 41 -6.41 -17.61 1.37
CA LYS A 41 -6.54 -17.37 -0.07
C LYS A 41 -5.21 -17.56 -0.80
N ILE A 42 -4.10 -17.06 -0.24
CA ILE A 42 -2.76 -17.28 -0.82
C ILE A 42 -2.45 -18.79 -0.88
N CYS A 43 -2.66 -19.50 0.21
CA CYS A 43 -2.47 -20.96 0.27
C CYS A 43 -3.39 -21.72 -0.69
N TYR A 44 -4.59 -21.22 -0.97
CA TYR A 44 -5.53 -21.83 -1.91
C TYR A 44 -5.10 -21.67 -3.37
N THR A 45 -4.49 -20.53 -3.72
CA THR A 45 -4.00 -20.30 -5.10
C THR A 45 -2.76 -21.12 -5.48
N SER A 46 -2.15 -21.84 -4.53
CA SER A 46 -0.94 -22.64 -4.73
C SER A 46 -1.16 -24.07 -4.25
N SER A 47 -0.71 -25.07 -5.00
CA SER A 47 -0.90 -26.49 -4.62
C SER A 47 -0.14 -26.85 -3.33
N GLN A 48 1.03 -26.23 -3.12
CA GLN A 48 1.80 -26.27 -1.89
C GLN A 48 2.34 -24.86 -1.63
N THR A 49 2.33 -24.42 -0.38
CA THR A 49 2.79 -23.08 0.01
C THR A 49 3.86 -23.21 1.07
N THR A 50 4.95 -22.44 0.94
CA THR A 50 5.95 -22.33 2.01
C THR A 50 5.72 -21.04 2.80
N THR A 51 6.20 -21.00 4.05
CA THR A 51 6.17 -19.79 4.87
C THR A 51 6.82 -18.60 4.16
N GLU A 52 7.93 -18.82 3.46
CA GLU A 52 8.66 -17.80 2.70
C GLU A 52 7.85 -17.28 1.52
N LEU A 53 7.18 -18.17 0.78
CA LEU A 53 6.32 -17.77 -0.34
C LEU A 53 5.14 -16.92 0.14
N ALA A 54 4.51 -17.34 1.24
CA ALA A 54 3.41 -16.59 1.84
C ALA A 54 3.89 -15.22 2.38
N ALA A 55 5.06 -15.16 3.00
CA ALA A 55 5.69 -13.91 3.45
C ALA A 55 5.98 -12.96 2.30
N ALA A 56 6.60 -13.46 1.23
CA ALA A 56 6.88 -12.68 0.02
C ALA A 56 5.60 -12.17 -0.65
N ARG A 57 4.49 -12.94 -0.60
CA ARG A 57 3.21 -12.51 -1.18
C ARG A 57 2.45 -11.52 -0.32
N MET A 58 2.45 -11.70 1.01
CA MET A 58 1.78 -10.80 1.95
C MET A 58 2.63 -9.57 2.27
N LEU A 59 3.92 -9.54 1.92
CA LEU A 59 4.88 -8.52 2.35
C LEU A 59 4.88 -8.34 3.87
N LEU A 60 4.80 -9.45 4.61
CA LEU A 60 4.88 -9.49 6.07
C LEU A 60 6.08 -10.33 6.51
N PRO A 61 6.66 -10.05 7.70
CA PRO A 61 7.75 -10.83 8.24
C PRO A 61 7.43 -12.33 8.36
N ILE A 62 8.41 -13.18 8.05
CA ILE A 62 8.31 -14.65 8.16
C ILE A 62 7.76 -15.11 9.52
N PRO A 63 8.19 -14.56 10.67
CA PRO A 63 7.66 -14.98 11.97
C PRO A 63 6.14 -14.77 12.11
N LEU A 64 5.60 -13.67 11.58
CA LEU A 64 4.17 -13.39 11.63
C LEU A 64 3.37 -14.34 10.74
N ILE A 65 3.91 -14.69 9.58
CA ILE A 65 3.31 -15.71 8.70
C ILE A 65 3.35 -17.09 9.36
N ALA A 66 4.45 -17.46 9.99
CA ALA A 66 4.58 -18.73 10.69
C ALA A 66 3.56 -18.86 11.84
N GLU A 67 3.38 -17.78 12.62
CA GLU A 67 2.34 -17.70 13.65
C GLU A 67 0.95 -17.95 13.06
N MET A 68 0.58 -17.24 11.99
CA MET A 68 -0.73 -17.42 11.35
C MET A 68 -0.94 -18.80 10.75
N LEU A 69 0.09 -19.40 10.14
CA LEU A 69 0.02 -20.76 9.59
C LEU A 69 -0.21 -21.79 10.71
N GLU A 70 0.35 -21.56 11.90
CA GLU A 70 0.14 -22.39 13.07
C GLU A 70 -1.31 -22.29 13.58
N ASP A 71 -1.94 -21.13 13.51
CA ASP A 71 -3.38 -21.01 13.83
C ASP A 71 -4.25 -21.76 12.81
N LEU A 72 -3.95 -21.62 11.51
CA LEU A 72 -4.66 -22.39 10.48
C LEU A 72 -4.49 -23.89 10.70
N ARG A 73 -3.32 -24.34 11.17
CA ARG A 73 -3.07 -25.73 11.54
C ARG A 73 -3.89 -26.14 12.75
N ARG A 74 -3.90 -25.36 13.83
CA ARG A 74 -4.69 -25.61 15.05
C ARG A 74 -6.18 -25.74 14.74
N ASP A 75 -6.68 -24.96 13.79
CA ASP A 75 -8.08 -24.96 13.36
C ASP A 75 -8.41 -26.06 12.33
N ASN A 76 -7.44 -26.92 12.00
CA ASN A 76 -7.51 -27.99 11.00
C ASN A 76 -7.81 -27.48 9.58
N LEU A 77 -7.34 -26.28 9.24
CA LEU A 77 -7.47 -25.67 7.91
C LEU A 77 -6.21 -25.91 7.05
N ALA A 78 -5.05 -26.11 7.68
CA ALA A 78 -3.80 -26.39 7.00
C ALA A 78 -3.04 -27.55 7.67
N GLU A 79 -2.20 -28.22 6.90
CA GLU A 79 -1.37 -29.34 7.34
C GLU A 79 0.10 -29.08 7.00
N ILE A 80 1.02 -29.43 7.91
CA ILE A 80 2.45 -29.33 7.69
C ILE A 80 2.94 -30.54 6.89
N LEU A 81 3.57 -30.28 5.75
CA LEU A 81 4.20 -31.28 4.87
C LEU A 81 5.70 -31.48 5.13
N GLY A 82 6.33 -30.61 5.94
CA GLY A 82 7.75 -30.65 6.26
C GLY A 82 8.36 -29.27 6.46
N SER A 83 9.66 -29.22 6.73
CA SER A 83 10.42 -27.96 6.82
C SER A 83 10.80 -27.45 5.42
N SER A 84 10.84 -26.12 5.26
CA SER A 84 11.26 -25.40 4.05
C SER A 84 12.45 -24.46 4.31
N GLY A 85 13.00 -24.48 5.54
CA GLY A 85 14.08 -23.61 6.00
C GLY A 85 14.19 -23.58 7.53
N PRO A 86 15.11 -22.80 8.11
CA PRO A 86 15.32 -22.75 9.56
C PRO A 86 14.09 -22.32 10.36
N LEU A 87 13.26 -21.44 9.78
CA LEU A 87 12.04 -20.88 10.38
C LEU A 87 10.78 -21.14 9.53
N GLY A 88 10.93 -21.86 8.43
CA GLY A 88 9.88 -22.04 7.43
C GLY A 88 9.41 -23.48 7.34
N PHE A 89 8.12 -23.63 7.08
CA PHE A 89 7.49 -24.93 6.82
C PHE A 89 6.76 -24.90 5.49
N ARG A 90 6.56 -26.09 4.93
CA ARG A 90 5.73 -26.33 3.77
C ARG A 90 4.36 -26.78 4.23
N PHE A 91 3.31 -26.15 3.70
CA PHE A 91 1.92 -26.40 4.06
C PHE A 91 1.07 -26.76 2.84
N THR A 92 0.01 -27.49 3.11
CA THR A 92 -1.14 -27.69 2.20
C THR A 92 -2.43 -27.39 2.94
N LEU A 93 -3.46 -26.96 2.21
CA LEU A 93 -4.79 -26.81 2.78
C LEU A 93 -5.48 -28.17 2.91
N SER A 94 -6.11 -28.39 4.07
CA SER A 94 -7.09 -29.47 4.25
C SER A 94 -8.34 -29.21 3.41
N GLN A 95 -9.23 -30.19 3.27
CA GLN A 95 -10.50 -29.96 2.57
C GLN A 95 -11.31 -28.82 3.22
N LYS A 96 -11.37 -28.79 4.56
CA LYS A 96 -12.01 -27.71 5.33
C LYS A 96 -11.36 -26.35 5.05
N GLY A 97 -10.02 -26.31 4.94
CA GLY A 97 -9.27 -25.12 4.58
C GLY A 97 -9.62 -24.62 3.18
N ARG A 98 -9.68 -25.52 2.20
CA ARG A 98 -10.08 -25.20 0.82
C ARG A 98 -11.50 -24.63 0.76
N ASP A 99 -12.45 -25.24 1.46
CA ASP A 99 -13.83 -24.77 1.51
C ASP A 99 -13.97 -23.39 2.20
N ARG A 100 -13.14 -23.11 3.21
CA ARG A 100 -13.09 -21.78 3.85
C ARG A 100 -12.45 -20.75 2.93
N ALA A 101 -11.38 -21.10 2.22
CA ALA A 101 -10.73 -20.22 1.27
C ALA A 101 -11.62 -19.86 0.08
N MET A 102 -12.39 -20.82 -0.46
CA MET A 102 -13.37 -20.54 -1.52
C MET A 102 -14.41 -19.51 -1.07
N ARG A 103 -15.00 -19.70 0.12
CA ARG A 103 -15.94 -18.71 0.70
C ARG A 103 -15.30 -17.34 0.91
N ALA A 104 -14.03 -17.30 1.32
CA ALA A 104 -13.30 -16.04 1.46
C ALA A 104 -13.05 -15.36 0.09
N MET A 105 -12.82 -16.13 -0.97
CA MET A 105 -12.70 -15.60 -2.33
C MET A 105 -14.02 -15.04 -2.84
N ASP A 106 -15.15 -15.67 -2.53
CA ASP A 106 -16.49 -15.19 -2.88
C ASP A 106 -16.81 -13.83 -2.22
N VAL A 107 -16.31 -13.61 -1.00
CA VAL A 107 -16.44 -12.31 -0.30
C VAL A 107 -15.51 -11.26 -0.89
N SER A 108 -14.26 -11.64 -1.17
CA SER A 108 -13.26 -10.75 -1.78
C SER A 108 -12.17 -11.54 -2.50
N GLY A 109 -12.11 -11.38 -3.82
CA GLY A 109 -11.10 -12.01 -4.68
C GLY A 109 -9.69 -11.42 -4.58
N TYR A 110 -9.44 -10.48 -3.65
CA TYR A 110 -8.11 -9.93 -3.46
C TYR A 110 -7.14 -10.98 -2.89
N VAL A 111 -6.03 -11.19 -3.59
CA VAL A 111 -4.88 -12.01 -3.15
C VAL A 111 -3.61 -11.23 -3.47
N GLY A 112 -2.78 -10.98 -2.46
CA GLY A 112 -1.59 -10.14 -2.60
C GLY A 112 -1.07 -9.65 -1.25
N PRO A 113 -0.35 -8.51 -1.23
CA PRO A 113 0.17 -7.88 -0.03
C PRO A 113 -0.89 -7.65 1.05
N ALA A 114 -0.49 -7.72 2.32
CA ALA A 114 -1.35 -7.41 3.45
C ALA A 114 -1.84 -5.95 3.36
N PRO A 115 -3.10 -5.68 3.73
CA PRO A 115 -3.62 -4.32 3.72
C PRO A 115 -3.01 -3.48 4.83
N VAL A 116 -3.08 -2.16 4.64
CA VAL A 116 -2.88 -1.17 5.70
C VAL A 116 -4.24 -0.66 6.18
N SER A 117 -4.38 -0.34 7.46
CA SER A 117 -5.66 0.21 7.96
C SER A 117 -5.89 1.61 7.40
N LEU A 118 -7.15 2.04 7.30
CA LEU A 118 -7.49 3.38 6.82
C LEU A 118 -6.88 4.46 7.73
N GLU A 119 -6.89 4.22 9.04
CA GLU A 119 -6.34 5.13 10.04
C GLU A 119 -4.82 5.29 9.85
N ALA A 120 -4.11 4.17 9.68
CA ALA A 120 -2.67 4.14 9.45
C ALA A 120 -2.30 4.85 8.14
N TYR A 121 -3.05 4.59 7.06
CA TYR A 121 -2.80 5.26 5.79
C TYR A 121 -3.10 6.78 5.86
N THR A 122 -4.17 7.18 6.55
CA THR A 122 -4.51 8.59 6.74
C THR A 122 -3.40 9.33 7.48
N ALA A 123 -2.93 8.76 8.60
CA ALA A 123 -1.81 9.33 9.36
C ALA A 123 -0.53 9.43 8.51
N SER A 124 -0.24 8.42 7.68
CA SER A 124 0.89 8.45 6.74
C SER A 124 0.78 9.60 5.74
N VAL A 125 -0.40 9.81 5.15
CA VAL A 125 -0.63 10.90 4.18
C VAL A 125 -0.45 12.27 4.83
N GLU A 126 -0.97 12.47 6.04
CA GLU A 126 -0.82 13.73 6.77
C GLU A 126 0.64 14.04 7.10
N LEU A 127 1.40 13.04 7.56
CA LEU A 127 2.83 13.19 7.85
C LEU A 127 3.64 13.52 6.59
N GLN A 128 3.40 12.80 5.49
CA GLN A 128 4.06 13.05 4.21
C GLN A 128 3.72 14.43 3.64
N ALA A 129 2.46 14.87 3.78
CA ALA A 129 2.04 16.20 3.33
C ALA A 129 2.73 17.33 4.12
N ALA A 130 2.97 17.12 5.43
CA ALA A 130 3.67 18.07 6.28
C ALA A 130 5.18 18.09 6.07
N ALA A 131 5.78 16.95 5.72
CA ALA A 131 7.22 16.80 5.50
C ALA A 131 7.69 17.19 4.07
N ARG A 132 6.76 17.50 3.18
CA ARG A 132 7.04 17.83 1.78
C ARG A 132 7.91 19.09 1.67
N PRO A 133 9.06 19.05 0.98
CA PRO A 133 9.89 20.22 0.79
C PRO A 133 9.24 21.21 -0.18
N PRO A 134 9.65 22.49 -0.09
CA PRO A 134 9.17 23.51 -0.99
C PRO A 134 9.57 23.18 -2.44
N VAL A 135 8.59 23.23 -3.34
CA VAL A 135 8.82 23.03 -4.77
C VAL A 135 9.47 24.29 -5.35
N ASN A 136 10.54 24.14 -6.14
CA ASN A 136 11.22 25.27 -6.77
C ASN A 136 10.29 25.93 -7.83
N PRO A 137 9.98 27.24 -7.71
CA PRO A 137 9.18 27.96 -8.70
C PRO A 137 9.73 27.89 -10.14
N GLU A 138 11.05 27.83 -10.30
CA GLU A 138 11.69 27.69 -11.61
C GLU A 138 11.35 26.36 -12.26
N GLN A 139 11.39 25.25 -11.51
CA GLN A 139 11.01 23.91 -11.98
C GLN A 139 9.54 23.87 -12.40
N ILE A 140 8.66 24.56 -11.67
CA ILE A 140 7.25 24.68 -12.04
C ILE A 140 7.13 25.42 -13.38
N SER A 141 7.80 26.57 -13.51
CA SER A 141 7.79 27.37 -14.75
C SER A 141 8.27 26.56 -15.95
N GLU A 142 9.40 25.86 -15.80
CA GLU A 142 9.96 24.98 -16.83
C GLU A 142 8.99 23.85 -17.21
N SER A 143 8.36 23.22 -16.21
CA SER A 143 7.41 22.13 -16.45
C SER A 143 6.18 22.55 -17.27
N LEU A 144 5.77 23.81 -17.13
CA LEU A 144 4.63 24.42 -17.81
C LEU A 144 5.01 25.11 -19.13
N ALA A 145 6.30 25.29 -19.43
CA ALA A 145 6.77 26.08 -20.57
C ALA A 145 6.29 25.56 -21.94
N ALA A 146 6.09 24.25 -22.05
CA ALA A 146 5.57 23.63 -23.28
C ALA A 146 4.06 23.81 -23.48
N LEU A 147 3.33 24.34 -22.48
CA LEU A 147 1.88 24.52 -22.53
C LEU A 147 1.53 25.98 -22.83
N THR A 148 0.61 26.18 -23.78
CA THR A 148 0.03 27.49 -24.07
C THR A 148 -1.01 27.84 -23.00
N LEU A 149 -0.54 28.43 -21.90
CA LEU A 149 -1.36 28.89 -20.77
C LEU A 149 -1.37 30.42 -20.69
N THR A 150 -2.48 30.98 -20.21
CA THR A 150 -2.52 32.39 -19.80
C THR A 150 -1.60 32.61 -18.59
N ASP A 151 -1.11 33.83 -18.41
CA ASP A 151 -0.23 34.15 -17.27
C ASP A 151 -0.94 33.91 -15.93
N GLU A 152 -2.24 34.20 -15.86
CA GLU A 152 -3.09 33.90 -14.70
C GLU A 152 -3.15 32.39 -14.40
N ALA A 153 -3.38 31.55 -15.42
CA ALA A 153 -3.44 30.10 -15.24
C ALA A 153 -2.09 29.52 -14.79
N ARG A 154 -0.97 30.03 -15.36
CA ARG A 154 0.38 29.64 -14.94
C ARG A 154 0.66 30.04 -13.49
N MET A 155 0.28 31.25 -13.11
CA MET A 155 0.40 31.75 -11.73
C MET A 155 -0.41 30.92 -10.74
N LEU A 156 -1.70 30.65 -11.03
CA LEU A 156 -2.57 29.86 -10.16
C LEU A 156 -2.07 28.42 -10.00
N ALA A 157 -1.61 27.79 -11.10
CA ALA A 157 -1.02 26.47 -11.05
C ALA A 157 0.23 26.43 -10.16
N GLY A 158 1.12 27.42 -10.30
CA GLY A 158 2.32 27.51 -9.46
C GLY A 158 2.00 27.75 -7.99
N LEU A 159 1.10 28.67 -7.67
CA LEU A 159 0.67 28.93 -6.31
C LEU A 159 0.03 27.71 -5.64
N ALA A 160 -0.75 26.93 -6.39
CA ALA A 160 -1.35 25.71 -5.87
C ALA A 160 -0.29 24.66 -5.50
N VAL A 161 0.70 24.45 -6.39
CA VAL A 161 1.78 23.49 -6.15
C VAL A 161 2.69 23.92 -5.00
N THR A 162 3.17 25.17 -5.02
CA THR A 162 4.04 25.70 -3.95
C THR A 162 3.32 25.79 -2.60
N GLY A 163 2.02 26.09 -2.61
CA GLY A 163 1.21 26.20 -1.40
C GLY A 163 0.68 24.88 -0.84
N ASN A 164 1.01 23.74 -1.47
CA ASN A 164 0.44 22.42 -1.16
C ASN A 164 -1.11 22.45 -1.11
N ARG A 165 -1.73 23.19 -2.04
CA ARG A 165 -3.18 23.36 -2.14
C ARG A 165 -3.75 22.56 -3.29
N SER A 166 -5.01 22.19 -3.17
CA SER A 166 -5.76 21.56 -4.25
C SER A 166 -5.90 22.51 -5.45
N LEU A 167 -5.54 22.04 -6.64
CA LEU A 167 -5.81 22.71 -7.91
C LEU A 167 -6.99 22.02 -8.60
N PHE A 168 -8.07 22.76 -8.87
CA PHE A 168 -9.21 22.25 -9.63
C PHE A 168 -9.15 22.73 -11.07
N VAL A 169 -8.90 21.81 -12.01
CA VAL A 169 -8.78 22.11 -13.44
C VAL A 169 -10.04 21.67 -14.18
N TYR A 170 -10.81 22.60 -14.74
CA TYR A 170 -12.11 22.33 -15.39
C TYR A 170 -12.21 22.89 -16.81
N GLY A 171 -13.27 22.53 -17.54
CA GLY A 171 -13.63 23.05 -18.87
C GLY A 171 -13.88 21.95 -19.93
N PRO A 172 -14.04 22.31 -21.22
CA PRO A 172 -14.26 21.37 -22.32
C PRO A 172 -13.11 20.37 -22.55
N ALA A 173 -13.40 19.18 -23.08
CA ALA A 173 -12.38 18.19 -23.46
C ALA A 173 -11.41 18.77 -24.52
N GLY A 174 -10.15 18.32 -24.52
CA GLY A 174 -9.13 18.78 -25.47
C GLY A 174 -8.34 20.03 -25.06
N ASN A 175 -8.76 20.76 -24.02
CA ASN A 175 -8.07 21.98 -23.55
C ASN A 175 -6.88 21.72 -22.61
N GLY A 176 -6.17 20.60 -22.79
CA GLY A 176 -4.90 20.37 -22.09
C GLY A 176 -4.96 20.19 -20.57
N LYS A 177 -6.11 19.89 -19.95
CA LYS A 177 -6.20 19.69 -18.48
C LYS A 177 -5.29 18.58 -17.99
N THR A 178 -5.35 17.42 -18.65
CA THR A 178 -4.47 16.29 -18.38
C THR A 178 -3.02 16.69 -18.62
N SER A 179 -2.75 17.48 -19.66
CA SER A 179 -1.41 17.98 -19.96
C SER A 179 -0.87 18.89 -18.85
N ILE A 180 -1.69 19.77 -18.27
CA ILE A 180 -1.30 20.61 -17.12
C ILE A 180 -0.93 19.72 -15.93
N CYS A 181 -1.77 18.77 -15.55
CA CYS A 181 -1.50 17.87 -14.42
C CYS A 181 -0.22 17.06 -14.63
N LEU A 182 -0.02 16.49 -15.83
CA LEU A 182 1.16 15.72 -16.17
C LEU A 182 2.44 16.57 -16.25
N SER A 183 2.33 17.82 -16.71
CA SER A 183 3.45 18.77 -16.68
C SER A 183 3.84 19.10 -15.25
N LEU A 184 2.88 19.48 -14.40
CA LEU A 184 3.14 19.80 -13.00
C LEU A 184 3.73 18.61 -12.23
N ARG A 185 3.34 17.38 -12.55
CA ARG A 185 3.97 16.17 -11.99
C ARG A 185 5.49 16.16 -12.17
N LYS A 186 6.02 16.68 -13.29
CA LYS A 186 7.48 16.72 -13.53
C LYS A 186 8.24 17.66 -12.59
N ALA A 187 7.56 18.69 -12.08
CA ALA A 187 8.12 19.58 -11.07
C ALA A 187 8.05 18.98 -9.65
N LEU A 188 7.26 17.93 -9.46
CA LEU A 188 7.12 17.21 -8.20
C LEU A 188 8.05 15.98 -8.23
N THR A 189 9.30 16.18 -7.84
CA THR A 189 10.34 15.15 -7.96
C THR A 189 10.32 14.08 -6.86
N GLU A 190 9.37 14.15 -5.93
CA GLU A 190 9.35 13.28 -4.76
C GLU A 190 8.30 12.18 -4.84
N GLY A 191 8.71 11.02 -4.34
CA GLY A 191 7.83 9.90 -4.09
C GLY A 191 6.89 10.12 -2.92
N VAL A 192 5.80 9.37 -2.94
CA VAL A 192 4.93 9.22 -1.78
C VAL A 192 4.78 7.74 -1.47
N TRP A 193 4.77 7.41 -0.19
CA TRP A 193 4.41 6.09 0.31
C TRP A 193 2.92 5.87 0.11
N ILE A 194 2.61 4.87 -0.72
CA ILE A 194 1.26 4.36 -0.89
C ILE A 194 1.25 2.86 -0.57
N PRO A 195 0.22 2.37 0.11
CA PRO A 195 0.07 0.94 0.33
C PRO A 195 -0.37 0.25 -0.96
N HIS A 196 -0.14 -1.07 -1.05
CA HIS A 196 -0.73 -1.85 -2.13
C HIS A 196 -2.26 -1.87 -2.06
N CYS A 197 -2.79 -2.01 -0.85
CA CYS A 197 -4.22 -1.93 -0.58
C CYS A 197 -4.48 -1.45 0.85
N ILE A 198 -5.71 -0.98 1.07
CA ILE A 198 -6.22 -0.67 2.41
C ILE A 198 -7.39 -1.59 2.77
N SER A 199 -7.63 -1.77 4.07
CA SER A 199 -8.81 -2.48 4.57
C SER A 199 -9.86 -1.52 5.11
N ILE A 200 -11.12 -1.72 4.72
CA ILE A 200 -12.30 -1.02 5.26
C ILE A 200 -13.38 -2.08 5.48
N GLU A 201 -13.89 -2.23 6.70
CA GLU A 201 -14.98 -3.18 7.03
C GLU A 201 -14.76 -4.59 6.45
N GLN A 202 -13.54 -5.14 6.57
CA GLN A 202 -13.11 -6.45 6.03
C GLN A 202 -13.01 -6.55 4.49
N GLN A 203 -13.32 -5.47 3.76
CA GLN A 203 -13.07 -5.36 2.32
C GLN A 203 -11.65 -4.86 2.06
N MET A 204 -11.08 -5.25 0.93
CA MET A 204 -9.76 -4.82 0.46
C MET A 204 -9.92 -3.89 -0.73
N ILE A 205 -9.39 -2.67 -0.63
CA ILE A 205 -9.42 -1.67 -1.70
C ILE A 205 -8.00 -1.48 -2.20
N ARG A 206 -7.76 -1.75 -3.50
CA ARG A 206 -6.46 -1.53 -4.14
C ARG A 206 -6.19 -0.03 -4.24
N ILE A 207 -5.00 0.37 -3.79
CA ILE A 207 -4.51 1.76 -3.90
C ILE A 207 -3.39 1.81 -4.94
N TYR A 208 -2.42 0.90 -4.84
CA TYR A 208 -1.39 0.75 -5.85
C TYR A 208 -1.94 0.14 -7.14
N ASP A 209 -1.56 0.74 -8.26
CA ASP A 209 -1.87 0.31 -9.62
C ASP A 209 -0.64 0.50 -10.50
N ALA A 210 -0.08 -0.61 -10.99
CA ALA A 210 1.14 -0.62 -11.80
C ALA A 210 0.99 0.04 -13.18
N GLN A 211 -0.23 0.36 -13.64
CA GLN A 211 -0.45 1.08 -14.89
C GLN A 211 -0.23 2.59 -14.75
N VAL A 212 -0.36 3.12 -13.53
CA VAL A 212 -0.33 4.57 -13.26
C VAL A 212 0.72 4.98 -12.23
N HIS A 213 1.08 4.06 -11.32
CA HIS A 213 2.11 4.29 -10.32
C HIS A 213 3.45 3.77 -10.80
N GLU A 214 4.49 4.55 -10.57
CA GLU A 214 5.88 4.19 -10.84
C GLU A 214 6.58 3.99 -9.49
N LEU A 215 7.20 2.82 -9.32
CA LEU A 215 8.01 2.54 -8.14
C LEU A 215 9.28 3.38 -8.19
N LEU A 216 9.58 4.02 -7.07
CA LEU A 216 10.84 4.73 -6.88
C LEU A 216 11.77 3.82 -6.09
N GLU A 217 12.98 3.62 -6.60
CA GLU A 217 14.00 2.91 -5.84
C GLU A 217 14.46 3.79 -4.68
N LEU A 218 14.47 3.22 -3.47
CA LEU A 218 15.01 3.92 -2.32
C LEU A 218 16.52 4.07 -2.51
N PRO A 219 17.09 5.24 -2.19
CA PRO A 219 18.53 5.39 -2.17
C PRO A 219 19.13 4.35 -1.20
N ASN A 220 20.15 3.62 -1.66
CA ASN A 220 20.88 2.59 -0.90
C ASN A 220 21.52 3.13 0.38
#